data_AF-A0A7C4K8W4-F1
#
_entry.id   AF-A0A7C4K8W4-F1
#
_cell.length_a   1.000
_cell.length_b   1.000
_cell.length_c   1.000
_cell.angle_alpha   90.00
_cell.angle_beta   90.00
_cell.angle_gamma   90.00
#
_symmetry.space_group_name_H-M   'P 1'
#
loop_
_entity.id
_entity.type
_entity.pdbx_description
1 polymer ?
#
loop_
_entity_poly.entity_id
_entity_poly.type
_entity_poly.pdbx_seq_one_letter_code
_entity_poly.pdbx_strand_id
1 'polypeptide(L)'
;MSTLLSDPIQETIHKSRQCLEKGTSEDYETLHNLFRRLESLAREELQTKYQREARQIIEKLEKGRTLNPTERETLELLMIGAARAYLALEADFDLWKAKVERLTSEVEALDAEDLAGEQQLLRLQALCLQSNSALSNLTYYLREQERVERFENSLSASLDVQSSKFLAEVLRGMMQSVRL
;
A
#
# COMPACT_ATOMS: atom_id res chain seq x y z
N MET A 1 -0.61 7.51 -24.00
CA MET A 1 -0.36 7.65 -22.54
C MET A 1 -0.57 9.11 -22.19
N SER A 2 -1.11 9.41 -21.00
CA SER A 2 -1.17 10.79 -20.49
C SER A 2 0.24 11.36 -20.51
N THR A 3 0.43 12.51 -21.16
CA THR A 3 1.75 13.18 -21.25
C THR A 3 2.30 13.51 -19.87
N LEU A 4 1.43 13.62 -18.86
CA LEU A 4 1.77 13.93 -17.46
C LEU A 4 2.55 12.82 -16.75
N LEU A 5 2.41 11.55 -17.18
CA LEU A 5 3.11 10.42 -16.56
C LEU A 5 4.40 10.03 -17.28
N SER A 6 4.56 10.41 -18.55
CA SER A 6 5.70 9.96 -19.37
C SER A 6 7.04 10.41 -18.78
N ASP A 7 7.17 11.70 -18.48
CA ASP A 7 8.45 12.26 -18.01
C ASP A 7 8.82 11.74 -16.62
N PRO A 8 7.92 11.72 -15.61
CA PRO A 8 8.21 11.13 -14.30
C PRO A 8 8.58 9.64 -14.37
N ILE A 9 7.99 8.88 -15.31
CA ILE A 9 8.34 7.46 -15.50
C ILE A 9 9.78 7.35 -16.00
N GLN A 10 10.15 8.13 -17.03
CA GLN A 10 11.52 8.11 -17.56
C GLN A 10 12.54 8.58 -16.53
N GLU A 11 12.23 9.61 -15.76
CA GLU A 11 13.07 10.10 -14.66
C GLU A 11 13.33 9.00 -13.63
N THR A 12 12.28 8.29 -13.20
CA THR A 12 12.40 7.19 -12.23
C THR A 12 13.23 6.03 -12.79
N ILE A 13 13.01 5.65 -14.05
CA ILE A 13 13.78 4.59 -14.72
C ILE A 13 15.26 4.99 -14.80
N HIS A 14 15.56 6.24 -15.18
CA HIS A 14 16.93 6.71 -15.27
C HIS A 14 17.62 6.69 -13.90
N LYS A 15 16.98 7.24 -12.86
CA LYS A 15 17.53 7.24 -11.50
C LYS A 15 17.71 5.81 -10.95
N SER A 16 16.78 4.90 -11.25
CA SER A 16 16.88 3.50 -10.86
C SER A 16 18.15 2.85 -11.43
N ARG A 17 18.45 3.05 -12.71
CA ARG A 17 19.68 2.53 -13.34
C ARG A 17 20.94 3.09 -12.67
N GLN A 18 20.97 4.39 -12.39
CA GLN A 18 22.10 5.02 -11.69
C GLN A 18 22.31 4.43 -10.29
N CYS A 19 21.23 4.22 -9.54
CA CYS A 19 21.31 3.63 -8.19
C CYS A 19 21.85 2.19 -8.21
N LEU A 20 21.44 1.40 -9.21
CA LEU A 20 21.88 0.00 -9.33
C LEU A 20 23.34 -0.15 -9.75
N GLU A 21 23.91 0.83 -10.45
CA GLU A 21 25.33 0.80 -10.84
C GLU A 21 26.26 1.18 -9.68
N LYS A 22 26.02 2.32 -9.03
CA LYS A 22 26.86 2.86 -7.94
C LYS A 22 26.09 3.80 -6.99
N GLY A 23 24.90 3.42 -6.55
CA GLY A 23 24.07 4.27 -5.68
C GLY A 23 24.61 4.43 -4.25
N THR A 24 24.44 5.63 -3.70
CA THR A 24 24.58 5.94 -2.28
C THR A 24 23.22 5.88 -1.57
N SER A 25 23.17 5.97 -0.24
CA SER A 25 21.89 6.04 0.49
C SER A 25 21.02 7.22 0.03
N GLU A 26 21.62 8.39 -0.23
CA GLU A 26 20.93 9.58 -0.74
C GLU A 26 20.33 9.35 -2.14
N ASP A 27 21.01 8.58 -2.99
CA ASP A 27 20.48 8.19 -4.29
C ASP A 27 19.22 7.33 -4.17
N TYR A 28 19.20 6.38 -3.22
CA TYR A 28 18.05 5.53 -2.96
C TYR A 28 16.90 6.28 -2.27
N GLU A 29 17.18 7.25 -1.41
CA GLU A 29 16.16 8.17 -0.87
C GLU A 29 15.52 9.00 -1.98
N THR A 30 16.32 9.52 -2.90
CA THR A 30 15.84 10.24 -4.09
C THR A 30 14.96 9.33 -4.95
N LEU A 31 15.41 8.11 -5.23
CA LEU A 31 14.64 7.13 -6.01
C LEU A 31 13.31 6.78 -5.33
N HIS A 32 13.31 6.61 -4.00
CA HIS A 32 12.11 6.39 -3.22
C HIS A 32 11.09 7.53 -3.39
N ASN A 33 11.56 8.79 -3.32
CA ASN A 33 10.71 9.96 -3.54
C ASN A 33 10.12 10.02 -4.96
N LEU A 34 10.89 9.61 -5.98
CA LEU A 34 10.40 9.52 -7.36
C LEU A 34 9.28 8.47 -7.51
N PHE A 35 9.43 7.28 -6.91
CA PHE A 35 8.37 6.27 -6.89
C PHE A 35 7.11 6.76 -6.17
N ARG A 36 7.26 7.47 -5.05
CA ARG A 36 6.11 8.07 -4.34
C ARG A 36 5.37 9.11 -5.19
N ARG A 37 6.13 9.93 -5.92
CA ARG A 37 5.56 10.91 -6.86
C ARG A 37 4.81 10.21 -7.99
N LEU A 38 5.37 9.14 -8.56
CA LEU A 38 4.70 8.35 -9.59
C LEU A 38 3.39 7.73 -9.12
N GLU A 39 3.38 7.13 -7.93
CA GLU A 39 2.17 6.58 -7.33
C GLU A 39 1.09 7.66 -7.18
N SER A 40 1.47 8.83 -6.66
CA SER A 40 0.53 9.94 -6.46
C SER A 40 -0.05 10.46 -7.78
N LEU A 41 0.79 10.65 -8.81
CA LEU A 41 0.32 11.06 -10.14
C LEU A 41 -0.60 10.01 -10.77
N ALA A 42 -0.27 8.72 -10.66
CA ALA A 42 -1.12 7.65 -11.18
C ALA A 42 -2.49 7.61 -10.48
N ARG A 43 -2.51 7.82 -9.16
CA ARG A 43 -3.73 7.95 -8.37
C ARG A 43 -4.57 9.15 -8.80
N GLU A 44 -3.96 10.32 -8.99
CA GLU A 44 -4.64 11.54 -9.41
C GLU A 44 -5.24 11.45 -10.81
N GLU A 45 -4.52 10.83 -11.75
CA GLU A 45 -5.03 10.56 -13.10
C GLU A 45 -6.25 9.62 -13.05
N LEU A 46 -6.20 8.59 -12.21
CA LEU A 46 -7.33 7.68 -12.00
C LEU A 46 -8.52 8.42 -11.39
N GLN A 47 -8.31 9.21 -10.34
CA GLN A 47 -9.37 10.00 -9.70
C GLN A 47 -9.97 11.02 -10.65
N THR A 48 -9.16 11.68 -11.48
CA THR A 48 -9.64 12.60 -12.52
C THR A 48 -10.50 11.88 -13.55
N LYS A 49 -10.05 10.70 -14.00
CA LYS A 49 -10.78 9.88 -14.98
C LYS A 49 -12.18 9.47 -14.51
N TYR A 50 -12.35 9.18 -13.22
CA TYR A 50 -13.61 8.70 -12.63
C TYR A 50 -14.35 9.76 -11.82
N GLN A 51 -13.99 11.04 -11.95
CA GLN A 51 -14.53 12.10 -11.11
C GLN A 51 -16.06 12.23 -11.18
N ARG A 52 -16.63 12.07 -12.39
CA ARG A 52 -18.06 12.20 -12.61
C ARG A 52 -18.82 11.01 -12.02
N GLU A 53 -18.34 9.81 -12.28
CA GLU A 53 -18.89 8.55 -11.79
C GLU A 53 -18.84 8.51 -10.25
N ALA A 54 -17.72 8.92 -9.66
CA ALA A 54 -17.58 9.02 -8.22
C ALA A 54 -18.60 9.97 -7.59
N ARG A 55 -18.87 11.14 -8.20
CA ARG A 55 -19.91 12.08 -7.70
C ARG A 55 -21.31 11.46 -7.71
N GLN A 56 -21.64 10.70 -8.76
CA GLN A 56 -22.94 10.03 -8.85
C GLN A 56 -23.08 8.93 -7.77
N ILE A 57 -22.01 8.17 -7.55
CA ILE A 57 -21.97 7.14 -6.50
C ILE A 57 -22.13 7.77 -5.12
N ILE A 58 -21.39 8.85 -4.82
CA ILE A 58 -21.51 9.59 -3.56
C ILE A 58 -22.96 10.03 -3.33
N GLU A 59 -23.61 10.65 -4.31
CA GLU A 59 -25.00 11.12 -4.17
C GLU A 59 -25.97 9.97 -3.87
N LYS A 60 -25.79 8.81 -4.51
CA LYS A 60 -26.61 7.62 -4.25
C LYS A 60 -26.39 7.08 -2.84
N LEU A 61 -25.15 6.94 -2.42
CA LEU A 61 -24.78 6.45 -1.10
C LEU A 61 -25.34 7.36 0.02
N GLU A 62 -25.28 8.69 -0.14
CA GLU A 62 -25.86 9.64 0.81
C GLU A 62 -27.37 9.53 0.95
N LYS A 63 -28.05 9.20 -0.16
CA LYS A 63 -29.50 9.02 -0.23
C LYS A 63 -29.93 7.59 0.12
N GLY A 64 -29.01 6.71 0.51
CA GLY A 64 -29.30 5.30 0.78
C GLY A 64 -29.84 4.53 -0.44
N ARG A 65 -29.49 4.97 -1.65
CA ARG A 65 -29.93 4.33 -2.90
C ARG A 65 -28.97 3.21 -3.28
N THR A 66 -29.52 2.14 -3.81
CA THR A 66 -28.74 1.00 -4.32
C THR A 66 -27.88 1.43 -5.52
N LEU A 67 -26.62 0.99 -5.50
CA LEU A 67 -25.72 1.08 -6.65
C LEU A 67 -26.04 -0.02 -7.65
N ASN A 68 -25.95 0.31 -8.94
CA ASN A 68 -26.00 -0.70 -10.00
C ASN A 68 -24.63 -1.44 -10.11
N PRO A 69 -24.53 -2.53 -10.87
CA PRO A 69 -23.29 -3.31 -10.97
C PRO A 69 -22.07 -2.49 -11.41
N THR A 70 -22.21 -1.63 -12.43
CA THR A 70 -21.12 -0.78 -12.93
C THR A 70 -20.67 0.27 -11.92
N GLU A 71 -21.61 0.83 -11.16
CA GLU A 71 -21.32 1.76 -10.06
C GLU A 71 -20.60 1.05 -8.91
N ARG A 72 -20.99 -0.19 -8.61
CA ARG A 72 -20.33 -1.03 -7.62
C ARG A 72 -18.89 -1.35 -8.02
N GLU A 73 -18.67 -1.75 -9.28
CA GLU A 73 -17.33 -1.98 -9.83
C GLU A 73 -16.45 -0.72 -9.79
N THR A 74 -17.04 0.45 -10.08
CA THR A 74 -16.33 1.73 -9.99
C THR A 74 -15.98 2.08 -8.55
N LEU A 75 -16.90 1.84 -7.61
CA LEU A 75 -16.63 2.02 -6.18
C LEU A 75 -15.49 1.10 -5.72
N GLU A 76 -15.52 -0.18 -6.10
CA GLU A 76 -14.46 -1.15 -5.82
C GLU A 76 -13.10 -0.70 -6.37
N LEU A 77 -13.07 -0.29 -7.64
CA LEU A 77 -11.86 0.21 -8.31
C LEU A 77 -11.25 1.38 -7.54
N LEU A 78 -12.07 2.36 -7.14
CA LEU A 78 -11.59 3.56 -6.47
C LEU A 78 -11.17 3.27 -5.03
N MET A 79 -11.90 2.43 -4.30
CA MET A 79 -11.68 2.21 -2.87
C MET A 79 -10.55 1.22 -2.58
N ILE A 80 -10.43 0.15 -3.38
CA ILE A 80 -9.49 -0.96 -3.13
C ILE A 80 -8.72 -1.42 -4.37
N GLY A 81 -8.86 -0.75 -5.53
CA GLY A 81 -8.19 -1.16 -6.77
C GLY A 81 -6.65 -1.19 -6.67
N ALA A 82 -6.05 -0.19 -6.02
CA ALA A 82 -4.60 -0.15 -5.81
C ALA A 82 -4.13 -1.29 -4.87
N ALA A 83 -4.88 -1.56 -3.81
CA ALA A 83 -4.60 -2.66 -2.88
C ALA A 83 -4.65 -4.02 -3.59
N ARG A 84 -5.69 -4.28 -4.39
CA ARG A 84 -5.82 -5.50 -5.20
C ARG A 84 -4.67 -5.62 -6.21
N ALA A 85 -4.30 -4.53 -6.88
CA ALA A 85 -3.20 -4.54 -7.83
C ALA A 85 -1.85 -4.83 -7.15
N TYR A 86 -1.61 -4.25 -5.98
CA TYR A 86 -0.42 -4.54 -5.17
C TYR A 86 -0.35 -6.04 -4.79
N LEU A 87 -1.42 -6.57 -4.19
CA LEU A 87 -1.47 -7.98 -3.77
C LEU A 87 -1.31 -8.97 -4.93
N ALA A 88 -1.75 -8.60 -6.13
CA ALA A 88 -1.61 -9.43 -7.33
C ALA A 88 -0.19 -9.41 -7.92
N LEU A 89 0.58 -8.35 -7.67
CA LEU A 89 1.95 -8.19 -8.17
C LEU A 89 3.00 -8.65 -7.16
N GLU A 90 2.68 -8.57 -5.87
CA GLU A 90 3.61 -8.92 -4.80
C GLU A 90 3.79 -10.43 -4.67
N ALA A 91 5.05 -10.87 -4.70
CA ALA A 91 5.44 -12.28 -4.69
C ALA A 91 6.38 -12.63 -3.52
N ASP A 92 6.87 -11.65 -2.77
CA ASP A 92 7.90 -11.86 -1.74
C ASP A 92 7.31 -12.15 -0.34
N PHE A 93 5.99 -12.31 -0.21
CA PHE A 93 5.33 -12.53 1.09
C PHE A 93 5.93 -13.72 1.86
N ASP A 94 6.08 -14.87 1.21
CA ASP A 94 6.65 -16.07 1.83
C ASP A 94 8.14 -15.90 2.15
N LEU A 95 8.88 -15.14 1.33
CA LEU A 95 10.28 -14.80 1.58
C LEU A 95 10.43 -13.97 2.86
N TRP A 96 9.54 -12.99 3.08
CA TRP A 96 9.57 -12.19 4.29
C TRP A 96 9.18 -13.01 5.53
N LYS A 97 8.21 -13.94 5.41
CA LYS A 97 7.87 -14.87 6.50
C LYS A 97 9.05 -15.75 6.88
N ALA A 98 9.69 -16.38 5.91
CA ALA A 98 10.87 -17.21 6.14
C ALA A 98 12.02 -16.40 6.77
N LYS A 99 12.19 -15.13 6.38
CA LYS A 99 13.16 -14.24 7.02
C LYS A 99 12.83 -13.98 8.49
N VAL A 100 11.56 -13.74 8.83
CA VAL A 100 11.15 -13.55 10.23
C VAL A 100 11.34 -14.83 11.04
N GLU A 101 10.94 -16.00 10.53
CA GLU A 101 11.13 -17.30 11.18
C GLU A 101 12.61 -17.57 11.50
N ARG A 102 13.49 -17.30 10.53
CA ARG A 102 14.94 -17.41 10.73
C ARG A 102 15.44 -16.47 11.81
N LEU A 103 15.04 -15.19 11.78
CA LEU A 103 15.45 -14.20 12.78
C LEU A 103 14.96 -14.58 14.19
N THR A 104 13.74 -15.10 14.32
CA THR A 104 13.21 -15.63 15.59
C THR A 104 14.04 -16.80 16.09
N SER A 105 14.40 -17.74 15.22
CA SER A 105 15.26 -18.88 15.58
C SER A 105 16.64 -18.43 16.07
N GLU A 106 17.21 -17.37 15.48
CA GLU A 106 18.48 -16.79 15.93
C GLU A 106 18.36 -16.09 17.29
N VAL A 107 17.22 -15.46 17.58
CA VAL A 107 16.93 -14.89 18.90
C VAL A 107 16.78 -15.99 19.95
N GLU A 108 16.08 -17.08 19.64
CA GLU A 108 15.94 -18.24 20.54
C GLU A 108 17.29 -18.89 20.85
N ALA A 109 18.14 -19.04 19.84
CA ALA A 109 19.50 -19.55 20.04
C ALA A 109 20.33 -18.63 20.94
N LEU A 110 20.14 -17.30 20.82
CA LEU A 110 20.81 -16.34 21.69
C LEU A 110 20.28 -16.33 23.11
N ASP A 111 18.99 -16.55 23.33
CA ASP A 111 18.41 -16.66 24.68
C ASP A 111 18.95 -17.89 25.43
N ALA A 112 19.27 -18.96 24.71
CA ALA A 112 19.93 -20.14 25.25
C ALA A 112 21.41 -19.90 25.63
N GLU A 113 22.03 -18.84 25.09
CA GLU A 113 23.36 -18.37 25.47
C GLU A 113 23.19 -17.28 26.55
N ASP A 114 23.89 -17.35 27.68
CA ASP A 114 23.76 -16.33 28.74
C ASP A 114 23.96 -14.90 28.19
N LEU A 115 22.88 -14.10 28.12
CA LEU A 115 22.78 -12.78 27.49
C LEU A 115 23.51 -11.66 28.28
N ALA A 116 24.53 -12.01 29.07
CA ALA A 116 25.27 -11.09 29.91
C ALA A 116 26.47 -10.43 29.21
N GLY A 117 26.91 -10.95 28.06
CA GLY A 117 28.07 -10.45 27.33
C GLY A 117 27.76 -9.34 26.32
N GLU A 118 28.67 -8.38 26.18
CA GLU A 118 28.55 -7.25 25.24
C GLU A 118 28.33 -7.72 23.79
N GLN A 119 29.00 -8.80 23.38
CA GLN A 119 28.90 -9.35 22.04
C GLN A 119 27.51 -9.92 21.73
N GLN A 120 26.88 -10.58 22.71
CA GLN A 120 25.53 -11.11 22.60
C GLN A 120 24.51 -9.98 22.45
N LEU A 121 24.66 -8.90 23.22
CA LEU A 121 23.83 -7.71 23.11
C LEU A 121 23.97 -7.04 21.74
N LEU A 122 25.19 -6.91 21.20
CA LEU A 122 25.42 -6.40 19.84
C LEU A 122 24.79 -7.29 18.77
N ARG A 123 24.86 -8.62 18.93
CA ARG A 123 24.22 -9.55 17.99
C ARG A 123 22.70 -9.42 18.04
N LEU A 124 22.10 -9.32 19.22
CA LEU A 124 20.67 -9.07 19.37
C LEU A 124 20.25 -7.75 18.72
N GLN A 125 21.01 -6.66 18.91
CA GLN A 125 20.76 -5.38 18.22
C GLN A 125 20.77 -5.55 16.70
N ALA A 126 21.73 -6.29 16.14
CA ALA A 126 21.81 -6.55 14.71
C ALA A 126 20.60 -7.35 14.18
N LEU A 127 20.10 -8.33 14.94
CA LEU A 127 18.89 -9.09 14.58
C LEU A 127 17.66 -8.19 14.57
N CYS A 128 17.51 -7.33 15.57
CA CYS A 128 16.42 -6.34 15.62
C CYS A 128 16.46 -5.42 14.39
N LEU A 129 17.62 -4.87 14.04
CA LEU A 129 17.77 -4.03 12.84
C LEU A 129 17.39 -4.76 11.55
N GLN A 130 17.78 -6.03 11.41
CA GLN A 130 17.43 -6.84 10.23
C GLN A 130 15.93 -7.15 10.11
N SER A 131 15.24 -7.25 11.24
CA SER A 131 13.80 -7.54 11.29
C SER A 131 12.95 -6.40 10.75
N ASN A 132 13.40 -5.15 10.92
CA ASN A 132 12.60 -3.95 10.61
C ASN A 132 12.03 -3.95 9.19
N SER A 133 12.83 -4.33 8.19
CA SER A 133 12.36 -4.36 6.80
C SER A 133 11.37 -5.50 6.53
N ALA A 134 11.63 -6.70 7.04
CA ALA A 134 10.75 -7.86 6.84
C ALA A 134 9.39 -7.67 7.52
N LEU A 135 9.40 -7.20 8.77
CA LEU A 135 8.17 -6.94 9.53
C LEU A 135 7.35 -5.80 8.91
N SER A 136 8.01 -4.74 8.43
CA SER A 136 7.31 -3.63 7.77
C SER A 136 6.60 -4.09 6.49
N ASN A 137 7.28 -4.89 5.67
CA ASN A 137 6.70 -5.41 4.43
C ASN A 137 5.53 -6.38 4.69
N LEU A 138 5.69 -7.32 5.64
CA LEU A 138 4.61 -8.23 6.04
C LEU A 138 3.39 -7.48 6.58
N THR A 139 3.63 -6.50 7.45
CA THR A 139 2.56 -5.68 8.03
C THR A 139 1.83 -4.90 6.94
N TYR A 140 2.55 -4.34 5.97
CA TYR A 140 1.94 -3.63 4.85
C TYR A 140 1.08 -4.57 3.99
N TYR A 141 1.61 -5.74 3.63
CA TYR A 141 0.88 -6.74 2.85
C TYR A 141 -0.43 -7.17 3.52
N LEU A 142 -0.35 -7.56 4.79
CA LEU A 142 -1.52 -8.01 5.55
C LEU A 142 -2.56 -6.89 5.70
N ARG A 143 -2.12 -5.63 5.88
CA ARG A 143 -3.05 -4.48 5.96
C ARG A 143 -3.81 -4.27 4.66
N GLU A 144 -3.14 -4.37 3.51
CA GLU A 144 -3.81 -4.25 2.22
C GLU A 144 -4.74 -5.44 1.93
N GLN A 145 -4.36 -6.66 2.35
CA GLN A 145 -5.24 -7.83 2.30
C GLN A 145 -6.50 -7.63 3.15
N GLU A 146 -6.34 -7.29 4.43
CA GLU A 146 -7.45 -7.01 5.35
C GLU A 146 -8.33 -5.86 4.87
N ARG A 147 -7.76 -4.86 4.17
CA ARG A 147 -8.53 -3.77 3.57
C ARG A 147 -9.44 -4.29 2.46
N VAL A 148 -8.94 -5.13 1.56
CA VAL A 148 -9.73 -5.76 0.50
C VAL A 148 -10.84 -6.62 1.11
N GLU A 149 -10.50 -7.50 2.05
CA GLU A 149 -11.45 -8.40 2.70
C GLU A 149 -12.54 -7.63 3.46
N ARG A 150 -12.18 -6.62 4.26
CA ARG A 150 -13.16 -5.78 4.97
C ARG A 150 -14.10 -5.06 4.02
N PHE A 151 -13.59 -4.57 2.90
CA PHE A 151 -14.41 -3.90 1.90
C PHE A 151 -15.40 -4.87 1.24
N GLU A 152 -14.94 -6.04 0.82
CA GLU A 152 -15.77 -7.07 0.18
C GLU A 152 -16.84 -7.62 1.14
N ASN A 153 -16.49 -7.85 2.40
CA ASN A 153 -17.42 -8.26 3.44
C ASN A 153 -18.48 -7.18 3.70
N SER A 154 -18.09 -5.91 3.70
CA SER A 154 -19.02 -4.78 3.89
C SER A 154 -19.99 -4.62 2.71
N LEU A 155 -19.55 -4.95 1.49
CA LEU A 155 -20.35 -4.79 0.27
C LEU A 155 -21.22 -6.01 -0.06
N SER A 156 -20.91 -7.17 0.50
CA SER A 156 -21.73 -8.39 0.40
C SER A 156 -22.88 -8.40 1.40
N ALA A 157 -22.68 -7.82 2.58
CA ALA A 157 -23.79 -7.44 3.45
C ALA A 157 -24.58 -6.29 2.80
N SER A 158 -25.91 -6.27 2.93
CA SER A 158 -26.70 -5.13 2.49
C SER A 158 -26.23 -3.87 3.25
N LEU A 159 -25.70 -2.88 2.54
CA LEU A 159 -25.24 -1.63 3.15
C LEU A 159 -26.42 -0.94 3.85
N ASP A 160 -26.31 -0.78 5.17
CA ASP A 160 -27.26 0.07 5.90
C ASP A 160 -27.01 1.55 5.59
N VAL A 161 -27.91 2.41 6.08
CA VAL A 161 -27.85 3.86 5.82
C VAL A 161 -26.60 4.50 6.42
N GLN A 162 -26.12 4.04 7.57
CA GLN A 162 -24.95 4.62 8.23
C GLN A 162 -23.67 4.25 7.48
N SER A 163 -23.52 2.98 7.13
CA SER A 163 -22.42 2.43 6.34
C SER A 163 -22.36 3.07 4.95
N SER A 164 -23.52 3.28 4.31
CA SER A 164 -23.60 3.98 3.02
C SER A 164 -23.08 5.43 3.12
N LYS A 165 -23.50 6.17 4.16
CA LYS A 165 -23.02 7.55 4.38
C LYS A 165 -21.53 7.60 4.67
N PHE A 166 -21.03 6.68 5.50
CA PHE A 166 -19.60 6.58 5.80
C PHE A 166 -18.78 6.31 4.52
N LEU A 167 -19.24 5.38 3.67
CA LEU A 167 -18.59 5.13 2.37
C LEU A 167 -18.60 6.36 1.46
N ALA A 168 -19.69 7.14 1.45
CA ALA A 168 -19.76 8.38 0.71
C ALA A 168 -18.74 9.41 1.19
N GLU A 169 -18.53 9.52 2.51
CA GLU A 169 -17.53 10.40 3.12
C GLU A 169 -16.11 9.98 2.78
N VAL A 170 -15.80 8.67 2.88
CA VAL A 170 -14.47 8.16 2.52
C VAL A 170 -14.19 8.38 1.03
N LEU A 171 -15.12 8.01 0.15
CA LEU A 171 -14.96 8.22 -1.28
C LEU A 171 -14.80 9.71 -1.60
N ARG A 172 -15.57 10.60 -0.96
CA ARG A 172 -15.41 12.04 -1.12
C ARG A 172 -14.01 12.51 -0.71
N GLY A 173 -13.51 12.05 0.43
CA GLY A 173 -12.16 12.38 0.90
C GLY A 173 -11.09 11.96 -0.10
N MET A 174 -11.20 10.75 -0.66
CA MET A 174 -10.31 10.26 -1.71
C MET A 174 -10.37 11.14 -2.97
N MET A 175 -11.56 11.58 -3.39
CA MET A 175 -11.70 12.41 -4.59
C MET A 175 -11.28 13.88 -4.38
N GLN A 176 -11.19 14.35 -3.13
CA GLN A 176 -10.76 15.71 -2.79
C GLN A 176 -9.25 15.84 -2.61
N SER A 177 -8.52 14.74 -2.39
CA SER A 177 -7.06 14.75 -2.28
C SER A 177 -6.33 15.10 -3.59
N VAL A 178 -7.05 15.35 -4.68
CA VAL A 178 -6.54 15.82 -6.00
C VAL A 178 -6.01 17.28 -5.93
N ARG A 179 -6.03 17.93 -4.76
CA ARG A 179 -5.54 19.30 -4.56
C ARG A 179 -4.63 19.42 -3.35
N LEU A 180 -3.40 18.91 -3.45
CA LEU A 180 -2.26 19.37 -2.66
C LEU A 180 -1.01 19.39 -3.55
#